data_AF-A0A1H4SZ70-F1
#
_entry.id   AF-A0A1H4SZ70-F1
#
_cell.length_a   1.000
_cell.length_b   1.000
_cell.length_c   1.000
_cell.angle_alpha   90.00
_cell.angle_beta   90.00
_cell.angle_gamma   90.00
#
_symmetry.space_group_name_H-M   'P 1'
#
loop_
_entity.id
_entity.type
_entity.pdbx_description
1 polymer ?
#
loop_
_entity_poly.entity_id
_entity_poly.type
_entity_poly.pdbx_seq_one_letter_code
_entity_poly.pdbx_strand_id
1 'polypeptide(L)'
;MENACMVALQIRDVPDEVREILAERARQLGQSLQGYLLDLVKNEAERAGNVALLQRFEGRTDGAESSMSETVRELDADRAARAAGLGFSPGEPGATA
;
A
#
# COMPACT_ATOMS: atom_id res chain seq x y z
N MET A 1 13.90 29.12 -13.29
CA MET A 1 13.36 28.67 -11.99
C MET A 1 12.05 27.95 -12.27
N GLU A 2 12.10 26.64 -12.53
CA GLU A 2 10.88 25.84 -12.51
C GLU A 2 10.43 25.74 -11.06
N ASN A 3 9.34 26.42 -10.72
CA ASN A 3 8.56 25.98 -9.58
C ASN A 3 8.01 24.62 -10.01
N ALA A 4 8.59 23.52 -9.50
CA ALA A 4 7.92 22.23 -9.49
C ALA A 4 6.60 22.47 -8.74
N CYS A 5 5.56 22.78 -9.51
CA CYS A 5 4.30 23.30 -8.99
C CYS A 5 3.74 22.21 -8.08
N MET A 6 3.53 22.51 -6.80
CA MET A 6 2.91 21.58 -5.87
C MET A 6 1.53 21.21 -6.43
N VAL A 7 1.39 19.97 -6.93
CA VAL A 7 0.13 19.49 -7.52
C VAL A 7 -0.78 19.04 -6.38
N ALA A 8 -1.94 19.68 -6.27
CA ALA A 8 -2.96 19.33 -5.28
C ALA A 8 -4.06 18.47 -5.93
N LEU A 9 -4.37 17.33 -5.32
CA LEU A 9 -5.51 16.48 -5.68
C LEU A 9 -6.67 16.78 -4.73
N GLN A 10 -7.83 17.14 -5.27
CA GLN A 10 -9.06 17.36 -4.49
C GLN A 10 -10.05 16.23 -4.73
N ILE A 11 -10.47 15.57 -3.65
CA ILE A 11 -11.52 14.54 -3.67
C ILE A 11 -12.83 15.22 -3.28
N ARG A 12 -13.84 15.12 -4.15
CA ARG A 12 -15.17 15.73 -3.94
C ARG A 12 -16.18 14.68 -3.49
N ASP A 13 -17.27 15.15 -2.90
CA ASP A 13 -18.44 14.34 -2.55
C ASP A 13 -18.13 13.18 -1.59
N VAL A 14 -17.19 13.41 -0.66
CA VAL A 14 -16.86 12.44 0.39
C VAL A 14 -17.93 12.52 1.49
N PRO A 15 -18.65 11.43 1.79
CA PRO A 15 -19.58 11.41 2.91
C PRO A 15 -18.87 11.73 4.24
N ASP A 16 -19.52 12.50 5.11
CA ASP A 16 -18.91 12.92 6.38
C ASP A 16 -18.43 11.73 7.23
N GLU A 17 -19.22 10.66 7.27
CA GLU A 17 -18.87 9.43 7.98
C GLU A 17 -17.54 8.83 7.47
N VAL A 18 -17.34 8.78 6.15
CA VAL A 18 -16.11 8.28 5.55
C VAL A 18 -14.93 9.16 5.93
N ARG A 19 -15.10 10.49 5.90
CA ARG A 19 -14.07 11.44 6.32
C ARG A 19 -13.69 11.22 7.78
N GLU A 20 -14.65 11.06 8.67
CA GLU A 20 -14.40 10.85 10.10
C GLU A 20 -13.66 9.55 10.38
N ILE A 21 -14.05 8.45 9.73
CA ILE A 21 -13.35 7.16 9.84
C ILE A 21 -11.90 7.30 9.42
N LEU A 22 -11.63 7.94 8.28
CA LEU A 22 -10.26 8.13 7.78
C LEU A 22 -9.45 9.08 8.67
N ALA A 23 -10.08 10.13 9.21
CA ALA A 23 -9.45 11.06 10.13
C ALA A 23 -9.07 10.39 11.46
N GLU A 24 -9.92 9.49 11.96
CA GLU A 24 -9.62 8.69 13.14
C GLU A 24 -8.45 7.73 12.89
N ARG A 25 -8.44 7.04 11.74
CA ARG A 25 -7.30 6.18 11.35
C ARG A 25 -5.99 6.96 11.24
N ALA A 26 -6.02 8.13 10.62
CA ALA A 26 -4.84 8.99 10.51
C ALA A 26 -4.32 9.40 11.90
N ARG A 27 -5.24 9.76 12.82
CA ARG A 27 -4.90 10.11 14.21
C ARG A 27 -4.26 8.94 14.97
N GLN A 28 -4.79 7.72 14.80
CA GLN A 28 -4.21 6.51 15.40
C GLN A 28 -2.78 6.24 14.93
N LEU A 29 -2.47 6.62 13.69
CA LEU A 29 -1.12 6.51 13.11
C LEU A 29 -0.23 7.74 13.37
N GLY A 30 -0.72 8.74 14.12
CA GLY A 30 0.02 9.99 14.39
C GLY A 30 0.23 10.86 13.15
N GLN A 31 -0.57 10.67 12.11
CA GLN A 31 -0.48 11.38 10.83
C GLN A 31 -1.61 12.41 10.67
N SER A 32 -1.36 13.44 9.86
CA SER A 32 -2.46 14.29 9.37
C SER A 32 -3.31 13.50 8.35
N LEU A 33 -4.61 13.81 8.26
CA LEU A 33 -5.49 13.18 7.27
C LEU A 33 -4.96 13.31 5.83
N GLN A 34 -4.42 14.48 5.47
CA GLN A 34 -3.85 14.67 4.13
C GLN A 34 -2.61 13.80 3.89
N GLY A 35 -1.73 13.66 4.88
CA GLY A 35 -0.57 12.75 4.78
C GLY A 35 -1.00 11.30 4.63
N TYR A 36 -1.96 10.87 5.44
CA TYR A 36 -2.52 9.52 5.36
C TYR A 36 -3.15 9.22 3.99
N LEU A 37 -3.94 10.16 3.44
CA LEU A 37 -4.53 10.02 2.11
C LEU A 37 -3.48 10.00 0.99
N LEU A 38 -2.43 10.81 1.12
CA LEU A 38 -1.32 10.80 0.17
C LEU A 38 -0.62 9.43 0.14
N ASP A 39 -0.35 8.86 1.31
CA ASP A 39 0.26 7.53 1.43
C ASP A 39 -0.65 6.47 0.81
N LEU A 40 -1.97 6.56 1.05
CA LEU A 40 -2.95 5.65 0.46
C LEU A 40 -2.97 5.71 -1.08
N VAL A 41 -2.96 6.91 -1.65
CA VAL A 41 -2.95 7.11 -3.12
C VAL A 41 -1.63 6.64 -3.74
N LYS A 42 -0.49 6.91 -3.09
CA LYS A 42 0.82 6.44 -3.55
C LYS A 42 0.89 4.92 -3.58
N ASN A 43 0.49 4.27 -2.48
CA ASN A 43 0.48 2.82 -2.37
C ASN A 43 -0.40 2.17 -3.44
N GLU A 44 -1.54 2.76 -3.76
CA GLU A 44 -2.41 2.27 -4.82
C GLU A 44 -1.79 2.43 -6.21
N ALA A 45 -1.18 3.58 -6.50
CA ALA A 45 -0.48 3.81 -7.77
C ALA A 45 0.69 2.83 -7.98
N GLU A 46 1.48 2.58 -6.93
CA GLU A 46 2.56 1.59 -6.96
C GLU A 46 2.02 0.18 -7.21
N ARG A 47 0.93 -0.21 -6.53
CA ARG A 47 0.29 -1.51 -6.74
C ARG A 47 -0.19 -1.68 -8.17
N ALA A 48 -0.90 -0.68 -8.71
CA ALA A 48 -1.39 -0.70 -10.08
C ALA A 48 -0.23 -0.80 -11.10
N GLY A 49 0.85 -0.06 -10.86
CA GLY A 49 2.06 -0.12 -11.68
C GLY A 49 2.73 -1.50 -11.66
N ASN A 50 2.85 -2.10 -10.48
CA ASN A 50 3.42 -3.44 -10.32
C ASN A 50 2.60 -4.50 -11.06
N VAL A 51 1.27 -4.45 -10.98
CA VAL A 51 0.39 -5.37 -11.71
C VAL A 51 0.58 -5.23 -13.22
N ALA A 52 0.61 -4.00 -13.74
CA ALA A 52 0.83 -3.75 -15.16
C ALA A 52 2.21 -4.25 -15.63
N LEU A 53 3.24 -4.10 -14.79
CA LEU A 53 4.57 -4.62 -15.07
C LEU A 53 4.60 -6.15 -15.11
N LEU A 54 3.97 -6.83 -14.14
CA LEU A 54 3.89 -8.28 -14.11
C LEU A 54 3.11 -8.85 -15.31
N GLN A 55 2.00 -8.21 -15.69
CA GLN A 55 1.24 -8.57 -16.91
C GLN A 55 2.11 -8.48 -18.17
N ARG A 56 3.01 -7.50 -18.26
CA ARG A 56 3.94 -7.40 -19.41
C ARG A 56 4.87 -8.61 -19.55
N PHE A 57 5.14 -9.31 -18.46
CA PHE A 57 6.00 -10.49 -18.44
C PHE A 57 5.21 -11.81 -18.44
N GLU A 58 3.88 -11.75 -18.52
CA GLU A 58 3.03 -12.93 -18.60
C GLU A 58 3.38 -13.75 -19.85
N GLY A 59 3.68 -15.04 -19.66
CA GLY A 59 4.06 -15.96 -20.74
C GLY A 59 5.55 -16.03 -21.08
N ARG A 60 6.42 -15.29 -20.38
CA ARG A 60 7.88 -15.46 -20.52
C ARG A 60 8.37 -16.70 -19.78
N THR A 61 9.15 -17.53 -20.47
CA THR A 61 9.79 -18.74 -19.93
C THR A 61 11.30 -18.57 -19.71
N ASP A 62 11.85 -17.41 -20.02
CA ASP A 62 13.27 -17.05 -19.84
C ASP A 62 13.56 -16.39 -18.47
N GLY A 63 12.64 -16.53 -17.52
CA GLY A 63 12.76 -15.99 -16.17
C GLY A 63 13.74 -16.76 -15.27
N ALA A 64 13.96 -16.25 -14.06
CA ALA A 64 14.80 -16.92 -13.06
C ALA A 64 14.18 -18.26 -12.63
N GLU A 65 15.02 -19.28 -12.44
CA GLU A 65 14.64 -20.59 -11.89
C GLU A 65 14.36 -20.46 -10.38
N SER A 66 13.26 -19.82 -10.01
CA SER A 66 12.79 -19.80 -8.63
C SER A 66 11.43 -20.48 -8.55
N SER A 67 11.26 -21.33 -7.54
CA SER A 67 9.98 -22.00 -7.33
C SER A 67 8.94 -21.00 -6.82
N MET A 68 7.69 -21.16 -7.22
CA MET A 68 6.59 -20.31 -6.73
C MET A 68 6.55 -20.25 -5.18
N SER A 69 6.84 -21.36 -4.50
CA SER A 69 6.87 -21.41 -3.03
C SER A 69 8.00 -20.59 -2.41
N GLU A 70 9.15 -20.50 -3.07
CA GLU A 70 10.28 -19.69 -2.62
C GLU A 70 9.95 -18.21 -2.78
N THR A 71 9.44 -17.83 -3.96
CA THR A 71 9.01 -16.45 -4.23
C THR A 71 7.92 -15.97 -3.26
N VAL A 72 6.93 -16.81 -2.94
CA VAL A 72 5.87 -16.46 -1.97
C VAL A 72 6.44 -16.24 -0.57
N ARG A 73 7.36 -17.10 -0.11
CA ARG A 73 7.99 -16.94 1.21
C ARG A 73 8.79 -15.66 1.32
N GLU A 74 9.58 -15.35 0.30
CA GLU A 74 10.37 -14.11 0.26
C GLU A 74 9.45 -12.88 0.28
N LEU A 75 8.37 -12.91 -0.51
CA LEU A 75 7.40 -11.82 -0.56
C LEU A 75 6.67 -11.61 0.77
N ASP A 76 6.28 -12.69 1.46
CA ASP A 76 5.62 -12.59 2.76
C ASP A 76 6.57 -12.07 3.85
N ALA A 77 7.86 -12.45 3.80
CA ALA A 77 8.88 -11.89 4.70
C ALA A 77 9.05 -10.38 4.48
N ASP A 78 9.13 -9.93 3.22
CA ASP A 78 9.21 -8.51 2.87
C ASP A 78 7.97 -7.73 3.30
N ARG A 79 6.78 -8.32 3.16
CA ARG A 79 5.53 -7.70 3.63
C ARG A 79 5.50 -7.57 5.15
N ALA A 80 5.94 -8.60 5.87
CA ALA A 80 6.03 -8.57 7.33
C ALA A 80 7.03 -7.50 7.81
N ALA A 81 8.20 -7.39 7.16
CA ALA A 81 9.19 -6.37 7.48
C ALA A 81 8.66 -4.94 7.24
N ARG A 82 7.93 -4.72 6.14
CA ARG A 82 7.29 -3.42 5.85
C ARG A 82 6.15 -3.09 6.82
N ALA A 83 5.32 -4.08 7.15
CA ALA A 83 4.24 -3.90 8.13
C ALA A 83 4.81 -3.49 9.50
N ALA A 84 5.89 -4.14 9.94
CA ALA A 84 6.61 -3.77 11.16
C ALA A 84 7.20 -2.34 11.10
N GLY A 85 7.73 -1.92 9.95
CA GLY A 85 8.27 -0.57 9.75
C GLY A 85 7.21 0.55 9.70
N LEU A 86 5.97 0.22 9.31
CA LEU A 86 4.84 1.17 9.25
C LEU A 86 4.00 1.21 10.54
N GLY A 87 4.41 0.50 11.59
CA GLY A 87 3.64 0.39 12.83
C GLY A 87 2.33 -0.39 12.67
N PHE A 88 2.16 -1.12 11.56
CA PHE A 88 1.02 -2.01 11.35
C PHE A 88 1.36 -3.36 11.98
N SER A 89 0.92 -3.58 13.22
CA SER A 89 0.96 -4.93 13.79
C SER A 89 -0.05 -5.79 13.02
N PRO A 90 0.37 -6.86 12.33
CA PRO A 90 -0.58 -7.80 11.74
C PRO A 90 -1.32 -8.42 12.91
N GLY A 91 -2.61 -8.10 13.04
CA GLY A 91 -3.44 -8.63 14.12
C GLY A 91 -3.28 -10.15 14.19
N GLU A 92 -2.93 -10.63 15.38
CA GLU A 92 -2.77 -12.06 15.63
C GLU A 92 -4.02 -12.78 15.12
N PRO A 93 -3.87 -13.86 14.33
CA PRO A 93 -5.01 -14.66 13.93
C PRO A 93 -5.66 -15.19 15.21
N GLY A 94 -6.90 -14.75 15.43
CA GLY A 94 -7.69 -15.11 16.58
C GLY A 94 -7.65 -16.61 16.81
N ALA A 95 -7.22 -16.99 18.01
CA ALA A 95 -7.53 -18.27 18.61
C ALA A 95 -9.06 -18.42 18.63
N THR A 96 -9.59 -19.15 17.65
CA THR A 96 -10.94 -19.70 17.71
C THR A 96 -10.84 -21.20 17.87
N ALA A 97 -11.20 -21.62 19.08
CA ALA A 97 -11.65 -22.95 19.54
C ALA A 97 -10.74 -24.17 19.32
#